data_AF-A0A6L9E949-F1
#
_entry.id   AF-A0A6L9E949-F1
#
_cell.length_a   1.000
_cell.length_b   1.000
_cell.length_c   1.000
_cell.angle_alpha   90.00
_cell.angle_beta   90.00
_cell.angle_gamma   90.00
#
_symmetry.space_group_name_H-M   'P 1'
#
loop_
_entity.id
_entity.type
_entity.pdbx_description
1 polymer ?
#
loop_
_entity_poly.entity_id
_entity_poly.type
_entity_poly.pdbx_seq_one_letter_code
_entity_poly.pdbx_strand_id
1 'polypeptide(L)'
;MRLFKRFSMLGLMSMAFFSCSSDDDTSEPGGNLQELIGNWELIELNVSPPQDVNSDGTASTNLTEELDCISGTLSFNADNTWDLDLDGVNVVSITGDLFDIRCSTFRTSTSGTWQSSGSQVTLFSGGTTILYTLSGERLTNTIGEALPNIQSEVYQKQ
;
A
#
# COMPACT_ATOMS: atom_id res chain seq x y z
N MET A 1 -34.44 1.81 -88.10
CA MET A 1 -34.31 1.53 -86.64
C MET A 1 -33.01 0.73 -86.50
N ARG A 2 -31.96 1.10 -85.77
CA ARG A 2 -31.77 2.01 -84.63
C ARG A 2 -30.35 2.60 -84.69
N LEU A 3 -30.23 3.93 -84.58
CA LEU A 3 -29.06 4.63 -84.03
C LEU A 3 -29.28 4.82 -82.52
N PHE A 4 -28.24 5.24 -81.78
CA PHE A 4 -28.16 5.57 -80.33
C PHE A 4 -27.79 4.38 -79.42
N LYS A 5 -26.94 4.48 -78.41
CA LYS A 5 -26.02 5.51 -77.86
C LYS A 5 -25.14 4.74 -76.85
N ARG A 6 -23.88 5.13 -76.64
CA ARG A 6 -23.13 4.69 -75.44
C ARG A 6 -23.85 5.21 -74.20
N PHE A 7 -24.12 4.35 -73.22
CA PHE A 7 -24.57 4.76 -71.89
C PHE A 7 -23.76 4.03 -70.82
N SER A 8 -23.20 4.85 -69.95
CA SER A 8 -22.48 4.56 -68.72
C SER A 8 -23.32 3.69 -67.78
N MET A 9 -22.70 2.69 -67.15
CA MET A 9 -23.17 2.16 -65.87
C MET A 9 -22.02 2.24 -64.87
N LEU A 10 -22.21 3.19 -63.97
CA LEU A 10 -21.46 3.51 -62.77
C LEU A 10 -21.53 2.32 -61.80
N GLY A 11 -20.38 1.72 -61.48
CA GLY A 11 -20.22 0.72 -60.42
C GLY A 11 -19.36 1.30 -59.30
N LEU A 12 -20.06 1.79 -58.27
CA LEU A 12 -19.56 2.40 -57.04
C LEU A 12 -19.00 1.34 -56.07
N MET A 13 -18.16 1.79 -55.12
CA MET A 13 -17.93 1.19 -53.79
C MET A 13 -16.99 -0.04 -53.78
N SER A 14 -15.92 -0.16 -52.98
CA SER A 14 -15.32 0.68 -51.93
C SER A 14 -14.04 -0.03 -51.50
N MET A 15 -12.96 0.73 -51.34
CA MET A 15 -11.78 0.33 -50.58
C MET A 15 -12.16 0.06 -49.13
N ALA A 16 -11.71 -1.07 -48.59
CA ALA A 16 -11.50 -1.25 -47.16
C ALA A 16 -10.10 -1.85 -46.99
N PHE A 17 -9.13 -0.96 -46.75
CA PHE A 17 -7.84 -1.35 -46.19
C PHE A 17 -8.09 -1.77 -44.74
N PHE A 18 -7.94 -3.07 -44.44
CA PHE A 18 -7.76 -3.52 -43.07
C PHE A 18 -6.34 -3.14 -42.62
N SER A 19 -6.17 -1.89 -42.21
CA SER A 19 -5.08 -1.52 -41.31
C SER A 19 -5.51 -1.94 -39.92
N CYS A 20 -4.95 -3.03 -39.41
CA CYS A 20 -5.05 -3.39 -38.00
C CYS A 20 -4.22 -2.36 -37.22
N SER A 21 -4.84 -1.23 -36.93
CA SER A 21 -4.49 -0.36 -35.83
C SER A 21 -5.01 -1.05 -34.57
N SER A 22 -4.11 -1.31 -33.63
CA SER A 22 -4.17 -0.75 -32.28
C SER A 22 -3.41 -1.68 -31.34
N ASP A 23 -2.31 -1.11 -30.84
CA ASP A 23 -1.77 -1.27 -29.50
C ASP A 23 -2.34 -2.44 -28.70
N ASP A 24 -1.56 -3.51 -28.61
CA ASP A 24 -1.63 -4.37 -27.43
C ASP A 24 -1.10 -3.53 -26.27
N ASP A 25 -2.02 -2.75 -25.67
CA ASP A 25 -1.90 -2.28 -24.29
C ASP A 25 -1.68 -3.52 -23.44
N THR A 26 -0.43 -3.75 -23.06
CA THR A 26 -0.10 -4.60 -21.92
C THR A 26 -0.81 -3.99 -20.73
N SER A 27 -1.98 -4.54 -20.41
CA SER A 27 -2.68 -4.31 -19.16
C SER A 27 -1.79 -4.89 -18.06
N GLU A 28 -0.85 -4.06 -17.60
CA GLU A 28 -0.22 -4.22 -16.30
C GLU A 28 -1.36 -4.43 -15.29
N PRO A 29 -1.35 -5.50 -14.47
CA PRO A 29 -2.26 -5.62 -13.36
C PRO A 29 -1.80 -4.67 -12.26
N GLY A 30 -1.87 -3.37 -12.53
CA GLY A 30 -1.74 -2.33 -11.52
C GLY A 30 -3.08 -2.22 -10.81
N GLY A 31 -3.15 -2.62 -9.55
CA GLY A 31 -4.24 -2.18 -8.67
C GLY A 31 -4.42 -0.68 -8.82
N ASN A 32 -5.66 -0.20 -8.90
CA ASN A 32 -5.94 1.20 -9.19
C ASN A 32 -5.18 2.09 -8.22
N LEU A 33 -4.18 2.84 -8.69
CA LEU A 33 -3.39 3.79 -7.90
C LEU A 33 -4.29 4.74 -7.10
N GLN A 34 -5.48 5.05 -7.62
CA GLN A 34 -6.50 5.87 -6.96
C GLN A 34 -7.07 5.25 -5.69
N GLU A 35 -7.03 3.92 -5.54
CA GLU A 35 -7.48 3.23 -4.33
C GLU A 35 -6.46 3.34 -3.19
N LEU A 36 -5.19 3.60 -3.48
CA LEU A 36 -4.17 3.79 -2.45
C LEU A 36 -4.15 5.21 -1.88
N ILE A 37 -4.45 6.20 -2.71
CA ILE A 37 -4.45 7.63 -2.33
C ILE A 37 -5.43 7.87 -1.18
N GLY A 38 -4.98 8.62 -0.17
CA GLY A 38 -5.74 8.93 1.04
C GLY A 38 -4.98 8.59 2.32
N ASN A 39 -5.71 8.61 3.43
CA ASN A 39 -5.15 8.35 4.76
C ASN A 39 -5.42 6.92 5.19
N TRP A 40 -4.44 6.36 5.88
CA TRP A 40 -4.44 5.02 6.43
C TRP A 40 -4.01 5.11 7.89
N GLU A 41 -4.83 4.58 8.80
CA GLU A 41 -4.57 4.61 10.23
C GLU A 41 -3.96 3.29 10.70
N LEU A 42 -2.96 3.37 11.55
CA LEU A 42 -2.35 2.21 12.20
C LEU A 42 -3.38 1.59 13.14
N ILE A 43 -3.72 0.32 12.88
CA ILE A 43 -4.67 -0.44 13.68
C ILE A 43 -4.00 -1.56 14.47
N GLU A 44 -2.85 -2.05 14.00
CA GLU A 44 -2.11 -3.13 14.67
C GLU A 44 -0.61 -2.86 14.63
N LEU A 45 0.03 -3.03 15.79
CA LEU A 45 1.48 -3.08 15.93
C LEU A 45 1.85 -4.40 16.62
N ASN A 46 2.16 -5.41 15.81
CA ASN A 46 2.28 -6.77 16.28
C ASN A 46 3.71 -7.10 16.73
N VAL A 47 3.81 -7.83 17.84
CA VAL A 47 5.05 -8.30 18.44
C VAL A 47 4.96 -9.78 18.80
N SER A 48 6.12 -10.42 18.96
CA SER A 48 6.22 -11.79 19.43
C SER A 48 7.37 -11.92 20.44
N PRO A 49 7.16 -12.50 21.63
CA PRO A 49 5.91 -13.13 22.12
C PRO A 49 4.84 -12.10 22.57
N PRO A 50 3.58 -12.52 22.83
CA PRO A 50 2.54 -11.65 23.40
C PRO A 50 2.99 -10.97 24.70
N GLN A 51 2.54 -9.75 24.94
CA GLN A 51 2.89 -8.92 26.09
C GLN A 51 1.63 -8.43 26.80
N ASP A 52 1.63 -8.37 28.13
CA ASP A 52 0.58 -7.77 28.97
C ASP A 52 1.18 -6.49 29.57
N VAL A 53 1.18 -5.41 28.79
CA VAL A 53 1.88 -4.17 29.16
C VAL A 53 1.01 -3.31 30.07
N ASN A 54 -0.31 -3.34 29.89
CA ASN A 54 -1.26 -2.61 30.72
C ASN A 54 -1.55 -3.29 32.08
N SER A 55 -1.07 -4.53 32.28
CA SER A 55 -1.25 -5.34 33.48
C SER A 55 -2.72 -5.66 33.81
N ASP A 56 -3.55 -5.84 32.78
CA ASP A 56 -4.95 -6.24 32.93
C ASP A 56 -5.15 -7.77 33.07
N GLY A 57 -4.07 -8.54 32.87
CA GLY A 57 -4.04 -9.99 32.99
C GLY A 57 -4.23 -10.73 31.66
N THR A 58 -4.33 -10.02 30.54
CA THR A 58 -4.45 -10.58 29.18
C THR A 58 -3.30 -10.10 28.33
N ALA A 59 -2.40 -11.00 27.93
CA ALA A 59 -1.32 -10.64 27.01
C ALA A 59 -1.81 -10.68 25.55
N SER A 60 -1.56 -9.61 24.79
CA SER A 60 -1.80 -9.54 23.35
C SER A 60 -0.51 -9.54 22.53
N THR A 61 -0.57 -10.05 21.31
CA THR A 61 0.49 -9.80 20.31
C THR A 61 0.38 -8.41 19.71
N ASN A 62 -0.79 -7.77 19.78
CA ASN A 62 -1.03 -6.47 19.21
C ASN A 62 -0.87 -5.39 20.28
N LEU A 63 0.20 -4.59 20.19
CA LEU A 63 0.48 -3.56 21.18
C LEU A 63 -0.55 -2.42 21.17
N THR A 64 -1.35 -2.23 20.12
CA THR A 64 -2.41 -1.21 20.14
C THR A 64 -3.56 -1.57 21.08
N GLU A 65 -3.68 -2.84 21.48
CA GLU A 65 -4.61 -3.30 22.53
C GLU A 65 -4.02 -3.13 23.94
N GLU A 66 -2.69 -3.05 24.03
CA GLU A 66 -1.94 -2.93 25.29
C GLU A 66 -1.62 -1.47 25.65
N LEU A 67 -1.49 -0.58 24.66
CA LEU A 67 -1.02 0.80 24.84
C LEU A 67 -1.80 1.79 23.98
N ASP A 68 -2.66 2.59 24.62
CA ASP A 68 -3.50 3.63 23.97
C ASP A 68 -2.71 4.76 23.29
N CYS A 69 -1.42 4.91 23.61
CA CYS A 69 -0.59 5.96 23.02
C CYS A 69 -0.14 5.64 21.59
N ILE A 70 -0.27 4.39 21.16
CA ILE A 70 0.17 3.96 19.83
C ILE A 70 -0.83 4.46 18.81
N SER A 71 -0.37 5.31 17.91
CA SER A 71 -1.17 5.80 16.79
C SER A 71 -0.28 6.16 15.63
N GLY A 72 -0.81 6.09 14.41
CA GLY A 72 -0.05 6.53 13.25
C GLY A 72 -0.91 6.71 12.02
N THR A 73 -0.60 7.72 11.24
CA THR A 73 -1.28 8.03 9.98
C THR A 73 -0.26 7.94 8.85
N LEU A 74 -0.52 7.06 7.89
CA LEU A 74 0.19 6.95 6.63
C LEU A 74 -0.68 7.55 5.52
N SER A 75 -0.19 8.59 4.86
CA SER A 75 -0.90 9.30 3.80
C SER A 75 -0.22 9.07 2.45
N PHE A 76 -0.98 8.61 1.47
CA PHE A 76 -0.54 8.51 0.08
C PHE A 76 -1.09 9.67 -0.73
N ASN A 77 -0.20 10.46 -1.32
CA ASN A 77 -0.55 11.63 -2.11
C ASN A 77 -0.63 11.30 -3.61
N ALA A 78 -1.41 12.10 -4.35
CA ALA A 78 -1.65 11.91 -5.78
C ALA A 78 -0.43 12.18 -6.68
N ASP A 79 0.62 12.81 -6.14
CA ASP A 79 1.88 13.13 -6.82
C ASP A 79 2.98 12.07 -6.57
N ASN A 80 2.58 10.86 -6.17
CA ASN A 80 3.47 9.74 -5.84
C ASN A 80 4.38 9.99 -4.62
N THR A 81 4.02 10.93 -3.75
CA THR A 81 4.64 11.10 -2.44
C THR A 81 3.81 10.46 -1.34
N TRP A 82 4.43 10.17 -0.20
CA TRP A 82 3.76 9.73 1.01
C TRP A 82 4.34 10.42 2.23
N ASP A 83 3.52 10.51 3.27
CA ASP A 83 3.87 11.06 4.58
C ASP A 83 3.43 10.07 5.67
N LEU A 84 4.27 9.89 6.69
CA LEU A 84 3.98 9.10 7.88
C LEU A 84 4.18 9.98 9.09
N ASP A 85 3.18 9.95 9.97
CA ASP A 85 3.31 10.37 11.35
C ASP A 85 3.00 9.19 12.27
N LEU A 86 3.87 8.91 13.24
CA LEU A 86 3.75 7.75 14.12
C LEU A 86 4.14 8.12 15.56
N ASP A 87 3.19 7.94 16.46
CA ASP A 87 3.41 7.86 17.90
C ASP A 87 3.60 6.39 18.25
N GLY A 88 4.86 5.95 18.34
CA GLY A 88 5.25 4.55 18.48
C GLY A 88 5.60 4.14 19.91
N VAL A 89 6.34 3.04 20.03
CA VAL A 89 6.85 2.52 21.31
C VAL A 89 8.36 2.51 21.37
N ASN A 90 8.89 2.54 22.59
CA ASN A 90 10.26 2.18 22.89
C ASN A 90 10.25 0.80 23.56
N VAL A 91 11.05 -0.12 23.02
CA VAL A 91 11.22 -1.48 23.54
C VAL A 91 12.66 -1.66 24.00
N VAL A 92 12.85 -2.01 25.26
CA VAL A 92 14.17 -2.30 25.84
C VAL A 92 14.19 -3.71 26.39
N SER A 93 15.14 -4.52 25.94
CA SER A 93 15.39 -5.83 26.54
C SER A 93 15.99 -5.67 27.94
N ILE A 94 15.42 -6.36 28.92
CA ILE A 94 15.94 -6.43 30.29
C ILE A 94 16.85 -7.67 30.40
N THR A 95 16.26 -8.86 30.53
CA THR A 95 16.94 -10.17 30.62
C THR A 95 15.95 -11.30 30.36
N GLY A 96 16.36 -12.38 29.67
CA GLY A 96 15.58 -13.63 29.61
C GLY A 96 14.15 -13.45 29.10
N ASP A 97 14.02 -12.85 27.90
CA ASP A 97 12.75 -12.54 27.22
C ASP A 97 11.80 -11.61 27.99
N LEU A 98 12.34 -10.87 28.98
CA LEU A 98 11.64 -9.74 29.61
C LEU A 98 11.97 -8.45 28.88
N PHE A 99 10.93 -7.71 28.52
CA PHE A 99 11.00 -6.44 27.80
C PHE A 99 10.32 -5.33 28.60
N ASP A 100 10.92 -4.15 28.59
CA ASP A 100 10.29 -2.91 29.04
C ASP A 100 9.73 -2.21 27.80
N ILE A 101 8.40 -2.20 27.67
CA ILE A 101 7.71 -1.60 26.53
C ILE A 101 6.95 -0.38 27.03
N ARG A 102 7.23 0.77 26.41
CA ARG A 102 6.63 2.04 26.81
C ARG A 102 6.29 2.88 25.60
N CYS A 103 5.34 3.79 25.77
CA CYS A 103 5.10 4.85 24.80
C CYS A 103 6.39 5.61 24.50
N SER A 104 6.67 5.84 23.22
CA SER A 104 7.74 6.74 22.82
C SER A 104 7.40 8.17 23.27
N THR A 105 8.39 8.91 23.76
CA THR A 105 8.27 10.35 23.99
C THR A 105 8.49 11.18 22.72
N PHE A 106 8.85 10.51 21.62
CA PHE A 106 9.13 11.12 20.33
C PHE A 106 8.18 10.58 19.27
N ARG A 107 7.60 11.51 18.51
CA ARG A 107 6.86 11.22 17.30
C ARG A 107 7.82 11.05 16.14
N THR A 108 7.64 9.98 15.38
CA THR A 108 8.37 9.77 14.12
C THR A 108 7.57 10.41 13.01
N SER A 109 8.19 11.33 12.27
CA SER A 109 7.61 11.91 11.07
C SER A 109 8.61 11.71 9.92
N THR A 110 8.16 11.09 8.84
CA THR A 110 9.00 10.80 7.68
C THR A 110 8.16 10.81 6.42
N SER A 111 8.80 11.06 5.29
CA SER A 111 8.13 11.11 4.01
C SER A 111 9.04 10.59 2.90
N GLY A 112 8.47 10.41 1.72
CA GLY A 112 9.20 9.89 0.60
C GLY A 112 8.35 9.72 -0.65
N THR A 113 8.80 8.84 -1.54
CA THR A 113 8.05 8.45 -2.74
C THR A 113 7.56 7.02 -2.62
N TRP A 114 6.51 6.69 -3.37
CA TRP A 114 5.98 5.33 -3.38
C TRP A 114 5.70 4.85 -4.80
N GLN A 115 5.68 3.53 -4.95
CA GLN A 115 5.26 2.83 -6.15
C GLN A 115 4.39 1.64 -5.76
N SER A 116 3.49 1.22 -6.65
CA SER A 116 2.71 0.01 -6.44
C SER A 116 2.74 -0.89 -7.67
N SER A 117 2.74 -2.20 -7.45
CA SER A 117 2.65 -3.22 -8.49
C SER A 117 1.81 -4.38 -7.97
N GLY A 118 0.67 -4.65 -8.62
CA GLY A 118 -0.30 -5.63 -8.12
C GLY A 118 -0.76 -5.31 -6.69
N SER A 119 -0.54 -6.26 -5.78
CA SER A 119 -0.84 -6.14 -4.34
C SER A 119 0.35 -5.62 -3.52
N GLN A 120 1.44 -5.19 -4.13
CA GLN A 120 2.61 -4.68 -3.42
C GLN A 120 2.68 -3.16 -3.52
N VAL A 121 2.97 -2.53 -2.39
CA VAL A 121 3.22 -1.09 -2.27
C VAL A 121 4.59 -0.90 -1.66
N THR A 122 5.46 -0.21 -2.38
CA THR A 122 6.85 0.03 -1.99
C THR A 122 7.02 1.50 -1.64
N LEU A 123 7.45 1.79 -0.41
CA LEU A 123 7.82 3.12 0.05
C LEU A 123 9.33 3.30 0.00
N PHE A 124 9.77 4.45 -0.49
CA PHE A 124 11.18 4.84 -0.56
C PHE A 124 11.40 6.10 0.28
N SER A 125 12.31 6.06 1.25
CA SER A 125 12.71 7.23 2.03
C SER A 125 14.17 7.13 2.47
N GLY A 126 14.98 8.14 2.15
CA GLY A 126 16.36 8.25 2.63
C GLY A 126 17.27 7.06 2.27
N GLY A 127 16.98 6.33 1.19
CA GLY A 127 17.70 5.09 0.80
C GLY A 127 17.17 3.80 1.45
N THR A 128 16.16 3.91 2.32
CA THR A 128 15.42 2.76 2.88
C THR A 128 14.24 2.42 1.97
N THR A 129 13.94 1.13 1.88
CA THR A 129 12.76 0.61 1.18
C THR A 129 11.89 -0.16 2.16
N ILE A 130 10.59 0.17 2.19
CA ILE A 130 9.60 -0.50 3.02
C ILE A 130 8.56 -1.13 2.09
N LEU A 131 8.21 -2.40 2.32
CA LEU A 131 7.29 -3.14 1.47
C LEU A 131 6.01 -3.46 2.26
N TYR A 132 4.89 -2.98 1.74
CA TYR A 132 3.56 -3.37 2.20
C TYR A 132 2.89 -4.29 1.20
N THR A 133 2.07 -5.19 1.73
CA THR A 133 1.06 -5.92 0.95
C THR A 133 -0.29 -5.25 1.14
N LEU A 134 -0.93 -4.87 0.03
CA LEU A 134 -2.28 -4.33 -0.04
C LEU A 134 -3.28 -5.47 -0.25
N SER A 135 -4.29 -5.56 0.62
CA SER A 135 -5.41 -6.49 0.48
C SER A 135 -6.71 -5.81 0.89
N GLY A 136 -7.45 -5.30 -0.10
CA GLY A 136 -8.62 -4.45 0.14
C GLY A 136 -8.20 -3.17 0.85
N GLU A 137 -8.87 -2.83 1.95
CA GLU A 137 -8.60 -1.63 2.75
C GLU A 137 -7.51 -1.85 3.82
N ARG A 138 -6.63 -2.84 3.64
CA ARG A 138 -5.55 -3.17 4.59
C ARG A 138 -4.19 -3.15 3.93
N LEU A 139 -3.25 -2.44 4.56
CA LEU A 139 -1.82 -2.46 4.24
C LEU A 139 -1.07 -3.16 5.36
N THR A 140 -0.32 -4.21 5.02
CA THR A 140 0.47 -4.98 6.00
C THR A 140 1.94 -4.96 5.62
N ASN A 141 2.78 -4.47 6.51
CA ASN A 141 4.24 -4.61 6.42
C ASN A 141 4.66 -5.71 7.40
N THR A 142 5.16 -6.82 6.84
CA THR A 142 5.69 -7.95 7.62
C THR A 142 7.20 -7.82 7.71
N ILE A 143 7.69 -7.61 8.93
CA ILE A 143 9.12 -7.48 9.24
C ILE A 143 9.67 -8.87 9.62
N GLY A 144 8.90 -9.65 10.38
CA GLY A 144 9.18 -11.05 10.70
C GLY A 144 10.14 -11.25 11.88
N GLU A 145 10.37 -10.23 12.70
CA GLU A 145 11.28 -10.30 13.84
C GLU A 145 10.52 -10.47 15.17
N ALA A 146 11.20 -11.07 16.16
CA ALA A 146 10.72 -11.15 17.53
C ALA A 146 11.19 -9.93 18.32
N LEU A 147 10.57 -9.71 19.50
CA LEU A 147 11.02 -8.68 20.43
C LEU A 147 12.54 -8.82 20.69
N PRO A 148 13.27 -7.70 20.77
CA PRO A 148 12.77 -6.32 20.92
C PRO A 148 12.27 -5.63 19.64
N ASN A 149 12.30 -6.31 18.49
CA ASN A 149 11.83 -5.74 17.23
C ASN A 149 10.33 -6.01 17.01
N ILE A 150 9.74 -5.22 16.10
CA ILE A 150 8.34 -5.34 15.71
C ILE A 150 8.21 -6.46 14.66
N GLN A 151 7.16 -7.27 14.80
CA GLN A 151 6.90 -8.38 13.89
C GLN A 151 6.19 -7.91 12.61
N SER A 152 5.19 -7.06 12.76
CA SER A 152 4.48 -6.43 11.65
C SER A 152 3.71 -5.21 12.10
N GLU A 153 3.38 -4.34 11.16
CA GLU A 153 2.44 -3.23 11.34
C GLU A 153 1.34 -3.31 10.30
N VAL A 154 0.13 -2.93 10.69
CA VAL A 154 -1.04 -2.96 9.81
C VAL A 154 -1.79 -1.64 9.86
N TYR A 155 -2.04 -1.10 8.68
CA TYR A 155 -2.83 0.11 8.49
C TYR A 155 -4.16 -0.20 7.82
N GLN A 156 -5.19 0.55 8.17
CA GLN A 156 -6.51 0.49 7.56
C GLN A 156 -6.91 1.82 6.94
N LYS A 157 -7.44 1.74 5.71
CA LYS A 157 -7.95 2.90 4.98
C LYS A 157 -9.10 3.59 5.72
N GLN A 158 -9.14 4.91 5.68
CA GLN A 158 -10.20 5.76 6.24
C GLN A 158 -11.25 6.19 5.22
#